data_AF-A0A3N8AEU3-F1
#
_entry.id   AF-A0A3N8AEU3-F1
#
_cell.length_a   1.000
_cell.length_b   1.000
_cell.length_c   1.000
_cell.angle_alpha   90.00
_cell.angle_beta   90.00
_cell.angle_gamma   90.00
#
_symmetry.space_group_name_H-M   'P 1'
#
loop_
_entity.id
_entity.type
_entity.pdbx_description
1 polymer ?
#
loop_
_entity_poly.entity_id
_entity_poly.type
_entity_poly.pdbx_seq_one_letter_code
_entity_poly.pdbx_strand_id
1 'polypeptide(L)'
;MSVQKLKAAIIGSGNIGTDLMMKIMRHAKHLEVAAMVGIDPASDGLARAARLGVATTHEGVEGLARLPEFDDIDFVFDATSAGAHVKNDAFLRTLKPGIRCIDLTPAAIGPYCVPVVNLDAHLDAPNVNMVTCGGQATIPMVAAVSRVAKAHYAEIVASISSKSAGPGTRANIDEFTETTSKAIGVVGGAAHGKAMIILNPAVPPVMMRDTVYVLSEPADHEKIAASVEAMARAVQAYVPGYRLKQAVQFDEIPASAPLNIPGLGRVSGLKTSIFLEVEGAAHYLPAYAGNLDIMTSAALATAERIAQSMQRVNA
;
A
#
# COMPACT_ATOMS: atom_id res chain seq x y z
N MET A 1 32.35 -1.19 3.15
CA MET A 1 32.05 -0.12 2.17
C MET A 1 30.57 0.16 2.25
N SER A 2 30.15 1.40 2.48
CA SER A 2 28.72 1.75 2.44
C SER A 2 28.20 1.54 1.01
N VAL A 3 27.11 0.79 0.86
CA VAL A 3 26.43 0.64 -0.43
C VAL A 3 26.00 2.03 -0.89
N GLN A 4 26.39 2.43 -2.11
CA GLN A 4 25.95 3.70 -2.69
C GLN A 4 24.42 3.65 -2.87
N LYS A 5 23.71 4.62 -2.29
CA LYS A 5 22.25 4.68 -2.37
C LYS A 5 21.82 5.23 -3.73
N LEU A 6 20.71 4.71 -4.25
CA LEU A 6 20.05 5.24 -5.44
C LEU A 6 19.14 6.40 -5.02
N LYS A 7 19.00 7.41 -5.88
CA LYS A 7 18.23 8.61 -5.55
C LYS A 7 16.77 8.44 -5.92
N ALA A 8 15.90 8.95 -5.07
CA ALA A 8 14.45 8.92 -5.25
C ALA A 8 13.83 10.32 -5.20
N ALA A 9 12.85 10.57 -6.06
CA ALA A 9 11.93 11.70 -5.93
C ALA A 9 10.57 11.25 -5.40
N ILE A 10 9.88 12.13 -4.69
CA ILE A 10 8.50 11.94 -4.24
C ILE A 10 7.62 13.01 -4.87
N ILE A 11 6.61 12.61 -5.62
CA ILE A 11 5.60 13.51 -6.20
C ILE A 11 4.35 13.46 -5.35
N GLY A 12 3.93 14.61 -4.84
CA GLY A 12 2.82 14.75 -3.90
C GLY A 12 3.30 15.00 -2.47
N SER A 13 3.42 16.27 -2.11
CA SER A 13 3.89 16.74 -0.80
C SER A 13 2.81 16.73 0.31
N GLY A 14 1.82 15.85 0.19
CA GLY A 14 0.77 15.68 1.20
C GLY A 14 1.17 14.76 2.35
N ASN A 15 0.18 14.25 3.07
CA ASN A 15 0.36 13.34 4.21
C ASN A 15 1.20 12.09 3.86
N ILE A 16 0.86 11.40 2.75
CA ILE A 16 1.54 10.17 2.31
C ILE A 16 2.98 10.46 1.91
N GLY A 17 3.21 11.43 1.00
CA GLY A 17 4.55 11.74 0.52
C GLY A 17 5.49 12.24 1.62
N THR A 18 4.99 13.07 2.54
CA THR A 18 5.81 13.56 3.65
C THR A 18 6.15 12.45 4.66
N ASP A 19 5.21 11.56 4.96
CA ASP A 19 5.46 10.39 5.80
C ASP A 19 6.50 9.43 5.15
N LEU A 20 6.36 9.20 3.84
CA LEU A 20 7.31 8.39 3.06
C LEU A 20 8.71 9.02 3.03
N MET A 21 8.82 10.33 2.84
CA MET A 21 10.10 11.05 2.89
C MET A 21 10.80 10.80 4.23
N MET A 22 10.08 10.97 5.35
CA MET A 22 10.63 10.72 6.68
C MET A 22 11.05 9.25 6.85
N LYS A 23 10.34 8.29 6.26
CA LYS A 23 10.69 6.87 6.29
C LYS A 23 11.96 6.58 5.49
N ILE A 24 12.08 7.09 4.27
CA ILE A 24 13.29 6.90 3.44
C ILE A 24 14.50 7.46 4.18
N MET A 25 14.42 8.70 4.67
CA MET A 25 15.54 9.35 5.36
C MET A 25 16.02 8.60 6.61
N ARG A 26 15.10 7.95 7.34
CA ARG A 26 15.44 7.27 8.60
C ARG A 26 15.83 5.81 8.43
N HIS A 27 15.21 5.11 7.47
CA HIS A 27 15.18 3.65 7.44
C HIS A 27 15.68 3.03 6.13
N ALA A 28 15.73 3.79 5.04
CA ALA A 28 16.19 3.25 3.76
C ALA A 28 17.67 2.84 3.81
N LYS A 29 17.99 1.67 3.26
CA LYS A 29 19.37 1.17 3.16
C LYS A 29 19.92 1.35 1.75
N HIS A 30 19.04 1.28 0.74
CA HIS A 30 19.39 1.34 -0.67
C HIS A 30 18.93 2.63 -1.35
N LEU A 31 18.08 3.43 -0.69
CA LEU A 31 17.53 4.67 -1.22
C LEU A 31 17.89 5.90 -0.38
N GLU A 32 17.93 7.05 -1.05
CA GLU A 32 17.94 8.39 -0.45
C GLU A 32 17.00 9.35 -1.18
N VAL A 33 16.43 10.33 -0.47
CA VAL A 33 15.52 11.31 -1.08
C VAL A 33 16.34 12.43 -1.71
N ALA A 34 16.17 12.64 -3.01
CA ALA A 34 16.78 13.73 -3.74
C ALA A 34 15.83 14.92 -3.94
N ALA A 35 14.54 14.66 -4.19
CA ALA A 35 13.56 15.71 -4.43
C ALA A 35 12.17 15.43 -3.83
N MET A 36 11.52 16.49 -3.35
CA MET A 36 10.11 16.51 -3.00
C MET A 36 9.36 17.47 -3.93
N VAL A 37 8.29 16.98 -4.55
CA VAL A 37 7.60 17.66 -5.65
C VAL A 37 6.15 17.90 -5.25
N GLY A 38 5.68 19.13 -5.42
CA GLY A 38 4.29 19.52 -5.17
C GLY A 38 3.76 20.43 -6.27
N ILE A 39 2.53 20.92 -6.05
CA ILE A 39 1.87 21.91 -6.92
C ILE A 39 1.41 23.16 -6.15
N ASP A 40 1.50 23.12 -4.82
CA ASP A 40 1.14 24.22 -3.93
C ASP A 40 2.41 24.73 -3.23
N PRO A 41 2.87 25.97 -3.51
CA PRO A 41 4.04 26.53 -2.86
C PRO A 41 3.89 26.69 -1.33
N ALA A 42 2.66 26.68 -0.80
CA ALA A 42 2.38 26.76 0.63
C ALA A 42 2.30 25.38 1.32
N SER A 43 2.58 24.28 0.62
CA SER A 43 2.52 22.93 1.19
C SER A 43 3.48 22.75 2.37
N ASP A 44 2.96 22.30 3.51
CA ASP A 44 3.76 21.94 4.70
C ASP A 44 4.82 20.87 4.37
N GLY A 45 4.49 19.91 3.50
CA GLY A 45 5.43 18.86 3.06
C GLY A 45 6.63 19.43 2.31
N LEU A 46 6.44 20.45 1.45
CA LEU A 46 7.54 21.15 0.79
C LEU A 46 8.38 21.94 1.79
N ALA A 47 7.73 22.70 2.68
CA ALA A 47 8.44 23.45 3.73
C ALA A 47 9.24 22.52 4.66
N ARG A 48 8.74 21.31 4.94
CA ARG A 48 9.45 20.29 5.72
C ARG A 48 10.62 19.69 4.94
N ALA A 49 10.45 19.38 3.66
CA ALA A 49 11.53 18.88 2.80
C ALA A 49 12.69 19.89 2.70
N ALA A 50 12.38 21.17 2.45
CA ALA A 50 13.38 22.23 2.37
C ALA A 50 14.16 22.40 3.68
N ARG A 51 13.49 22.36 4.84
CA ARG A 51 14.17 22.40 6.16
C ARG A 51 15.13 21.24 6.39
N LEU A 52 14.91 20.11 5.71
CA LEU A 52 15.73 18.91 5.80
C LEU A 52 16.79 18.84 4.68
N GLY A 53 16.93 19.89 3.87
CA GLY A 53 17.92 19.97 2.78
C GLY A 53 17.57 19.15 1.54
N VAL A 54 16.31 18.70 1.40
CA VAL A 54 15.83 18.01 0.20
C VAL A 54 15.45 19.04 -0.86
N ALA A 55 15.84 18.84 -2.12
CA ALA A 55 15.45 19.74 -3.21
C ALA A 55 13.92 19.77 -3.36
N THR A 56 13.36 20.94 -3.63
CA THR A 56 11.90 21.11 -3.70
C THR A 56 11.47 21.87 -4.94
N THR A 57 10.33 21.48 -5.51
CA THR A 57 9.64 22.26 -6.53
C THR A 57 8.13 22.22 -6.31
N HIS A 58 7.45 23.31 -6.65
CA HIS A 58 5.99 23.44 -6.65
C HIS A 58 5.42 23.48 -8.07
N GLU A 59 6.24 23.19 -9.09
CA GLU A 59 5.86 23.24 -10.51
C GLU A 59 5.52 21.83 -11.04
N GLY A 60 5.14 20.91 -10.16
CA GLY A 60 4.76 19.54 -10.51
C GLY A 60 5.89 18.72 -11.16
N VAL A 61 5.49 17.68 -11.90
CA VAL A 61 6.43 16.74 -12.53
C VAL A 61 7.33 17.41 -13.59
N GLU A 62 6.85 18.46 -14.25
CA GLU A 62 7.67 19.24 -15.17
C GLU A 62 8.75 20.04 -14.42
N GLY A 63 8.42 20.55 -13.23
CA GLY A 63 9.39 21.15 -12.31
C GLY A 63 10.46 20.16 -11.88
N LEU A 64 10.07 18.90 -11.59
CA LEU A 64 11.02 17.85 -11.25
C LEU A 64 12.04 17.63 -12.37
N ALA A 65 11.59 17.55 -13.62
CA ALA A 65 12.47 17.36 -14.78
C ALA A 65 13.45 18.51 -15.02
N ARG A 66 13.22 19.69 -14.44
CA ARG A 66 14.13 20.84 -14.51
C ARG A 66 15.11 20.94 -13.34
N LEU A 67 14.93 20.12 -12.30
CA LEU A 67 15.85 20.09 -11.17
C LEU A 67 17.17 19.43 -11.58
N PRO A 68 18.34 19.97 -11.19
CA PRO A 68 19.64 19.34 -11.44
C PRO A 68 19.73 17.90 -10.92
N GLU A 69 19.00 17.59 -9.84
CA GLU A 69 18.95 16.27 -9.23
C GLU A 69 18.29 15.20 -10.11
N PHE A 70 17.49 15.58 -11.12
CA PHE A 70 16.70 14.65 -11.93
C PHE A 70 17.55 13.63 -12.68
N ASP A 71 18.71 14.05 -13.19
CA ASP A 71 19.61 13.18 -13.95
C ASP A 71 20.06 11.96 -13.15
N ASP A 72 20.22 12.12 -11.83
CA ASP A 72 20.63 11.05 -10.91
C ASP A 72 19.46 10.28 -10.28
N ILE A 73 18.20 10.70 -10.47
CA ILE A 73 17.03 10.06 -9.84
C ILE A 73 16.65 8.75 -10.56
N ASP A 74 16.68 7.64 -9.85
CA ASP A 74 16.34 6.31 -10.36
C ASP A 74 14.91 5.88 -10.02
N PHE A 75 14.38 6.41 -8.91
CA PHE A 75 13.03 6.07 -8.41
C PHE A 75 12.14 7.30 -8.28
N VAL A 76 10.86 7.13 -8.61
CA VAL A 76 9.81 8.10 -8.34
C VAL A 76 8.70 7.42 -7.55
N PHE A 77 8.37 7.98 -6.40
CA PHE A 77 7.18 7.60 -5.65
C PHE A 77 6.07 8.60 -5.95
N ASP A 78 4.95 8.14 -6.47
CA ASP A 78 3.80 9.00 -6.77
C ASP A 78 2.73 8.87 -5.69
N ALA A 79 2.57 9.93 -4.91
CA ALA A 79 1.61 10.09 -3.83
C ALA A 79 0.61 11.23 -4.13
N THR A 80 0.27 11.44 -5.39
CA THR A 80 -0.68 12.47 -5.84
C THR A 80 -2.13 11.96 -5.89
N SER A 81 -2.64 11.66 -7.08
CA SER A 81 -3.98 11.14 -7.36
C SER A 81 -3.95 10.23 -8.59
N ALA A 82 -4.96 9.39 -8.77
CA ALA A 82 -4.96 8.41 -9.85
C ALA A 82 -4.82 9.05 -11.24
N GLY A 83 -5.61 10.08 -11.52
CA GLY A 83 -5.56 10.80 -12.79
C GLY A 83 -4.25 11.57 -13.01
N ALA A 84 -3.59 12.03 -11.94
CA ALA A 84 -2.29 12.68 -12.04
C ALA A 84 -1.18 11.66 -12.34
N HIS A 85 -1.23 10.48 -11.72
CA HIS A 85 -0.22 9.44 -11.91
C HIS A 85 -0.07 9.02 -13.37
N VAL A 86 -1.18 8.85 -14.10
CA VAL A 86 -1.16 8.52 -15.54
C VAL A 86 -0.35 9.55 -16.35
N LYS A 87 -0.52 10.84 -16.04
CA LYS A 87 0.20 11.93 -16.72
C LYS A 87 1.66 12.00 -16.28
N ASN A 88 1.92 11.82 -14.99
CA ASN A 88 3.26 11.84 -14.42
C ASN A 88 4.12 10.71 -15.01
N ASP A 89 3.62 9.47 -15.00
CA ASP A 89 4.34 8.32 -15.55
C ASP A 89 4.61 8.50 -17.05
N ALA A 90 3.60 8.89 -17.83
CA ALA A 90 3.76 9.14 -19.27
C ALA A 90 4.84 10.20 -19.55
N PHE A 91 4.82 11.32 -18.82
CA PHE A 91 5.82 12.38 -18.98
C PHE A 91 7.23 11.90 -18.61
N LEU A 92 7.40 11.30 -17.43
CA LEU A 92 8.69 10.80 -16.94
C LEU A 92 9.29 9.75 -17.87
N ARG A 93 8.45 8.88 -18.46
CA ARG A 93 8.88 7.88 -19.45
C ARG A 93 9.44 8.48 -20.72
N THR A 94 8.98 9.66 -21.14
CA THR A 94 9.55 10.33 -22.32
C THR A 94 10.97 10.83 -22.08
N LEU A 95 11.30 11.16 -20.83
CA LEU A 95 12.58 11.73 -20.44
C LEU A 95 13.59 10.68 -19.98
N LYS A 96 13.14 9.73 -19.15
CA LYS A 96 13.99 8.69 -18.54
C LYS A 96 13.30 7.32 -18.61
N PRO A 97 13.38 6.59 -19.74
CA PRO A 97 12.68 5.32 -19.93
C PRO A 97 12.97 4.25 -18.88
N GLY A 98 14.13 4.31 -18.21
CA GLY A 98 14.52 3.39 -17.14
C GLY A 98 14.06 3.76 -15.72
N ILE A 99 13.40 4.91 -15.53
CA ILE A 99 12.97 5.36 -14.19
C ILE A 99 11.99 4.37 -13.56
N ARG A 100 12.13 4.06 -12.28
CA ARG A 100 11.23 3.14 -11.57
C ARG A 100 10.13 3.92 -10.88
N CYS A 101 8.88 3.68 -11.26
CA CYS A 101 7.72 4.34 -10.67
C CYS A 101 7.07 3.42 -9.63
N ILE A 102 6.93 3.91 -8.40
CA ILE A 102 6.17 3.27 -7.32
C ILE A 102 4.91 4.11 -7.13
N ASP A 103 3.78 3.59 -7.58
CA ASP A 103 2.48 4.27 -7.56
C ASP A 103 1.75 3.99 -6.24
N LEU A 104 1.61 5.00 -5.39
CA LEU A 104 0.84 4.93 -4.14
C LEU A 104 -0.62 5.37 -4.33
N THR A 105 -1.02 5.68 -5.56
CA THR A 105 -2.39 6.05 -5.94
C THR A 105 -3.15 4.81 -6.43
N PRO A 106 -4.48 4.89 -6.59
CA PRO A 106 -5.25 3.78 -7.17
C PRO A 106 -5.28 3.80 -8.70
N ALA A 107 -4.34 4.46 -9.40
CA ALA A 107 -4.32 4.50 -10.88
C ALA A 107 -4.14 3.14 -11.52
N ALA A 108 -3.32 2.28 -10.90
CA ALA A 108 -3.18 0.87 -11.27
C ALA A 108 -2.79 0.61 -12.74
N ILE A 109 -1.89 1.44 -13.30
CA ILE A 109 -1.35 1.24 -14.66
C ILE A 109 -0.22 0.20 -14.71
N GLY A 110 0.44 -0.06 -13.57
CA GLY A 110 1.38 -1.16 -13.36
C GLY A 110 0.76 -2.33 -12.60
N PRO A 111 1.45 -3.48 -12.50
CA PRO A 111 1.00 -4.61 -11.68
C PRO A 111 0.86 -4.24 -10.19
N TYR A 112 -0.11 -4.85 -9.52
CA TYR A 112 -0.30 -4.72 -8.08
C TYR A 112 0.83 -5.41 -7.32
N CYS A 113 1.40 -4.72 -6.33
CA CYS A 113 2.39 -5.29 -5.43
C CYS A 113 1.92 -5.19 -3.97
N VAL A 114 1.87 -6.34 -3.30
CA VAL A 114 1.77 -6.46 -1.85
C VAL A 114 3.03 -7.19 -1.40
N PRO A 115 3.96 -6.54 -0.68
CA PRO A 115 5.32 -7.03 -0.53
C PRO A 115 5.47 -8.48 -0.05
N VAL A 116 4.66 -8.87 0.94
CA VAL A 116 4.67 -10.21 1.54
C VAL A 116 3.99 -11.29 0.71
N VAL A 117 3.39 -10.93 -0.42
CA VAL A 117 2.69 -11.86 -1.30
C VAL A 117 3.43 -12.05 -2.62
N ASN A 118 3.80 -10.97 -3.31
CA ASN A 118 4.23 -11.05 -4.72
C ASN A 118 5.35 -10.09 -5.14
N LEU A 119 6.11 -9.50 -4.22
CA LEU A 119 7.16 -8.53 -4.55
C LEU A 119 8.16 -9.04 -5.59
N ASP A 120 8.66 -10.26 -5.40
CA ASP A 120 9.69 -10.82 -6.28
C ASP A 120 9.21 -11.05 -7.72
N ALA A 121 7.89 -11.09 -7.96
CA ALA A 121 7.32 -11.23 -9.31
C ALA A 121 7.37 -9.94 -10.14
N HIS A 122 7.66 -8.78 -9.53
CA HIS A 122 7.55 -7.47 -10.17
C HIS A 122 8.83 -6.63 -10.06
N LEU A 123 9.98 -7.25 -9.77
CA LEU A 123 11.25 -6.53 -9.58
C LEU A 123 11.69 -5.74 -10.82
N ASP A 124 11.40 -6.28 -12.01
CA ASP A 124 11.76 -5.67 -13.28
C ASP A 124 10.66 -4.79 -13.86
N ALA A 125 9.52 -4.66 -13.17
CA ALA A 125 8.41 -3.83 -13.64
C ALA A 125 8.82 -2.34 -13.61
N PRO A 126 8.62 -1.59 -14.71
CA PRO A 126 8.98 -0.18 -14.76
C PRO A 126 8.10 0.67 -13.83
N ASN A 127 6.85 0.27 -13.68
CA ASN A 127 5.85 0.88 -12.81
C ASN A 127 5.20 -0.22 -11.96
N VAL A 128 5.06 -0.01 -10.66
CA VAL A 128 4.42 -0.94 -9.72
C VAL A 128 3.38 -0.18 -8.90
N ASN A 129 2.17 -0.72 -8.82
CA ASN A 129 1.08 -0.12 -8.07
C ASN A 129 0.94 -0.74 -6.67
N MET A 130 0.85 0.11 -5.65
CA MET A 130 0.77 -0.27 -4.25
C MET A 130 -0.68 -0.49 -3.77
N VAL A 131 -1.64 -0.62 -4.69
CA VAL A 131 -3.06 -0.83 -4.40
C VAL A 131 -3.62 0.34 -3.59
N THR A 132 -3.93 0.11 -2.31
CA THR A 132 -4.51 1.08 -1.38
C THR A 132 -4.06 0.71 0.04
N CYS A 133 -4.26 1.61 1.00
CA CYS A 133 -3.91 1.31 2.40
C CYS A 133 -4.74 0.13 2.95
N GLY A 134 -6.02 0.05 2.59
CA GLY A 134 -6.86 -1.12 2.90
C GLY A 134 -6.34 -2.38 2.23
N GLY A 135 -5.95 -2.31 0.96
CA GLY A 135 -5.34 -3.43 0.24
C GLY A 135 -4.08 -3.95 0.91
N GLN A 136 -3.12 -3.08 1.23
CA GLN A 136 -1.87 -3.45 1.90
C GLN A 136 -2.11 -4.06 3.30
N ALA A 137 -3.14 -3.60 4.02
CA ALA A 137 -3.49 -4.15 5.32
C ALA A 137 -4.20 -5.52 5.23
N THR A 138 -4.97 -5.77 4.18
CA THR A 138 -5.95 -6.87 4.17
C THR A 138 -5.69 -7.97 3.15
N ILE A 139 -5.12 -7.66 2.00
CA ILE A 139 -4.76 -8.65 0.97
C ILE A 139 -3.79 -9.71 1.51
N PRO A 140 -2.80 -9.41 2.38
CA PRO A 140 -2.00 -10.44 3.02
C PRO A 140 -2.86 -11.50 3.73
N MET A 141 -3.91 -11.07 4.43
CA MET A 141 -4.81 -11.97 5.15
C MET A 141 -5.65 -12.84 4.20
N VAL A 142 -6.11 -12.26 3.09
CA VAL A 142 -6.80 -13.04 2.04
C VAL A 142 -5.85 -14.09 1.46
N ALA A 143 -4.62 -13.71 1.10
CA ALA A 143 -3.61 -14.64 0.59
C ALA A 143 -3.26 -15.73 1.62
N ALA A 144 -3.25 -15.40 2.91
CA ALA A 144 -3.01 -16.37 3.99
C ALA A 144 -4.12 -17.43 4.07
N VAL A 145 -5.38 -17.09 3.79
CA VAL A 145 -6.46 -18.08 3.69
C VAL A 145 -6.38 -18.83 2.36
N SER A 146 -6.23 -18.11 1.25
CA SER A 146 -6.21 -18.67 -0.12
C SER A 146 -5.11 -19.71 -0.37
N ARG A 147 -3.98 -19.60 0.35
CA ARG A 147 -2.90 -20.61 0.27
C ARG A 147 -3.18 -21.90 1.05
N VAL A 148 -4.20 -21.90 1.90
CA VAL A 148 -4.64 -23.07 2.69
C VAL A 148 -5.86 -23.73 2.04
N ALA A 149 -6.81 -22.91 1.58
CA ALA A 149 -8.05 -23.38 0.96
C ALA A 149 -8.51 -22.40 -0.12
N LYS A 150 -9.22 -22.91 -1.13
CA LYS A 150 -9.75 -22.08 -2.21
C LYS A 150 -10.71 -21.03 -1.65
N ALA A 151 -10.39 -19.75 -1.83
CA ALA A 151 -11.23 -18.63 -1.44
C ALA A 151 -12.26 -18.32 -2.54
N HIS A 152 -13.53 -18.50 -2.24
CA HIS A 152 -14.65 -18.19 -3.13
C HIS A 152 -14.94 -16.69 -3.17
N TYR A 153 -14.94 -16.06 -2.00
CA TYR A 153 -15.27 -14.65 -1.83
C TYR A 153 -14.43 -14.08 -0.69
N ALA A 154 -13.91 -12.87 -0.87
CA ALA A 154 -13.27 -12.13 0.18
C ALA A 154 -13.77 -10.68 0.23
N GLU A 155 -14.11 -10.21 1.42
CA GLU A 155 -14.57 -8.86 1.68
C GLU A 155 -13.71 -8.20 2.74
N ILE A 156 -13.38 -6.92 2.51
CA ILE A 156 -12.62 -6.13 3.47
C ILE A 156 -13.39 -4.88 3.86
N VAL A 157 -13.21 -4.45 5.11
CA VAL A 157 -13.78 -3.22 5.66
C VAL A 157 -12.68 -2.42 6.33
N ALA A 158 -12.19 -1.38 5.64
CA ALA A 158 -11.20 -0.46 6.17
C ALA A 158 -11.90 0.71 6.89
N SER A 159 -11.62 0.90 8.17
CA SER A 159 -12.15 2.02 8.97
C SER A 159 -11.01 2.89 9.45
N ILE A 160 -11.00 4.16 9.05
CA ILE A 160 -9.92 5.10 9.34
C ILE A 160 -10.44 6.41 9.94
N SER A 161 -9.55 7.11 10.64
CA SER A 161 -9.81 8.46 11.11
C SER A 161 -10.08 9.42 9.93
N SER A 162 -11.15 10.21 10.02
CA SER A 162 -11.43 11.28 9.05
C SER A 162 -10.27 12.28 8.88
N LYS A 163 -9.46 12.48 9.93
CA LYS A 163 -8.28 13.37 9.90
C LYS A 163 -7.09 12.76 9.13
N SER A 164 -7.05 11.44 8.98
CA SER A 164 -6.00 10.76 8.21
C SER A 164 -6.28 10.75 6.70
N ALA A 165 -7.55 10.95 6.31
CA ALA A 165 -7.98 10.99 4.92
C ALA A 165 -7.93 12.41 4.34
N GLY A 166 -6.84 12.72 3.63
CA GLY A 166 -6.66 13.99 2.94
C GLY A 166 -7.56 14.14 1.70
N PRO A 167 -7.53 15.32 1.02
CA PRO A 167 -8.34 15.58 -0.17
C PRO A 167 -8.16 14.55 -1.28
N GLY A 168 -6.92 14.11 -1.54
CA GLY A 168 -6.63 13.07 -2.53
C GLY A 168 -7.37 11.76 -2.26
N THR A 169 -7.37 11.26 -1.02
CA THR A 169 -8.12 10.05 -0.66
C THR A 169 -9.62 10.21 -0.87
N ARG A 170 -10.17 11.40 -0.53
CA ARG A 170 -11.62 11.68 -0.65
C ARG A 170 -12.08 11.79 -2.09
N ALA A 171 -11.23 12.28 -2.98
CA ALA A 171 -11.53 12.42 -4.40
C ALA A 171 -11.46 11.11 -5.18
N ASN A 172 -10.89 10.04 -4.61
CA ASN A 172 -10.69 8.74 -5.29
C ASN A 172 -11.31 7.57 -4.48
N ILE A 173 -12.47 7.79 -3.86
CA ILE A 173 -13.10 6.79 -2.97
C ILE A 173 -13.66 5.60 -3.76
N ASP A 174 -14.15 5.83 -4.98
CA ASP A 174 -14.66 4.78 -5.85
C ASP A 174 -13.50 3.91 -6.34
N GLU A 175 -12.42 4.53 -6.82
CA GLU A 175 -11.20 3.84 -7.25
C GLU A 175 -10.56 3.06 -6.10
N PHE A 176 -10.67 3.54 -4.85
CA PHE A 176 -10.26 2.76 -3.69
C PHE A 176 -11.03 1.43 -3.63
N THR A 177 -12.36 1.46 -3.76
CA THR A 177 -13.17 0.24 -3.68
C THR A 177 -12.91 -0.69 -4.86
N GLU A 178 -12.84 -0.16 -6.08
CA GLU A 178 -12.65 -0.94 -7.30
C GLU A 178 -11.25 -1.58 -7.35
N THR A 179 -10.21 -0.79 -7.12
CA THR A 179 -8.82 -1.24 -7.15
C THR A 179 -8.55 -2.28 -6.06
N THR A 180 -9.04 -2.03 -4.84
CA THR A 180 -8.86 -2.97 -3.74
C THR A 180 -9.62 -4.27 -4.00
N SER A 181 -10.86 -4.20 -4.50
CA SER A 181 -11.66 -5.39 -4.84
C SER A 181 -10.98 -6.24 -5.91
N LYS A 182 -10.42 -5.61 -6.94
CA LYS A 182 -9.67 -6.30 -7.99
C LYS A 182 -8.38 -6.93 -7.46
N ALA A 183 -7.62 -6.21 -6.64
CA ALA A 183 -6.37 -6.71 -6.07
C ALA A 183 -6.59 -7.85 -5.04
N ILE A 184 -7.72 -7.86 -4.33
CA ILE A 184 -8.14 -9.01 -3.51
C ILE A 184 -8.23 -10.29 -4.34
N GLY A 185 -8.71 -10.21 -5.59
CA GLY A 185 -8.73 -11.35 -6.48
C GLY A 185 -7.36 -11.68 -7.08
N VAL A 186 -6.72 -10.68 -7.71
CA VAL A 186 -5.47 -10.85 -8.46
C VAL A 186 -4.29 -11.24 -7.56
N VAL A 187 -4.18 -10.63 -6.37
CA VAL A 187 -3.05 -10.83 -5.45
C VAL A 187 -3.46 -11.69 -4.26
N GLY A 188 -4.66 -11.47 -3.72
CA GLY A 188 -5.17 -12.26 -2.58
C GLY A 188 -5.64 -13.67 -2.96
N GLY A 189 -5.93 -13.94 -4.23
CA GLY A 189 -6.33 -15.26 -4.73
C GLY A 189 -7.80 -15.63 -4.51
N ALA A 190 -8.65 -14.68 -4.10
CA ALA A 190 -10.09 -14.91 -4.00
C ALA A 190 -10.75 -14.87 -5.38
N ALA A 191 -11.75 -15.73 -5.63
CA ALA A 191 -12.47 -15.67 -6.91
C ALA A 191 -13.25 -14.36 -7.09
N HIS A 192 -13.81 -13.82 -6.00
CA HIS A 192 -14.45 -12.50 -5.97
C HIS A 192 -13.98 -11.68 -4.78
N GLY A 193 -13.70 -10.40 -5.01
CA GLY A 193 -13.29 -9.45 -3.98
C GLY A 193 -14.32 -8.33 -3.80
N LYS A 194 -14.47 -7.85 -2.57
CA LYS A 194 -15.21 -6.62 -2.23
C LYS A 194 -14.42 -5.80 -1.23
N ALA A 195 -14.40 -4.48 -1.41
CA ALA A 195 -13.81 -3.56 -0.46
C ALA A 195 -14.81 -2.48 -0.03
N MET A 196 -14.76 -2.12 1.25
CA MET A 196 -15.48 -1.00 1.83
C MET A 196 -14.52 -0.13 2.62
N ILE A 197 -14.76 1.19 2.59
CA ILE A 197 -14.01 2.18 3.37
C ILE A 197 -14.97 3.06 4.17
N ILE A 198 -14.66 3.28 5.44
CA ILE A 198 -15.44 4.10 6.37
C ILE A 198 -14.54 5.16 7.00
N LEU A 199 -14.99 6.42 6.97
CA LEU A 199 -14.34 7.56 7.61
C LEU A 199 -15.04 7.89 8.92
N ASN A 200 -14.32 7.80 10.03
CA ASN A 200 -14.86 8.07 11.37
C ASN A 200 -14.26 9.36 11.97
N PRO A 201 -15.08 10.38 12.33
CA PRO A 201 -14.60 11.66 12.86
C PRO A 201 -14.44 11.71 14.40
N ALA A 202 -14.54 10.59 15.10
CA ALA A 202 -14.46 10.55 16.57
C ALA A 202 -13.17 11.20 17.15
N VAL A 203 -13.29 11.66 18.41
CA VAL A 203 -12.20 12.25 19.18
C VAL A 203 -12.08 11.52 20.53
N PRO A 204 -10.91 10.95 20.88
CA PRO A 204 -9.65 10.95 20.13
C PRO A 204 -9.77 10.21 18.77
N PRO A 205 -8.97 10.59 17.74
CA PRO A 205 -9.01 9.95 16.44
C PRO A 205 -8.82 8.43 16.54
N VAL A 206 -9.67 7.67 15.84
CA VAL A 206 -9.62 6.21 15.87
C VAL A 206 -8.35 5.68 15.19
N MET A 207 -7.80 4.62 15.77
CA MET A 207 -6.79 3.78 15.11
C MET A 207 -7.39 3.18 13.83
N MET A 208 -6.56 2.95 12.81
CA MET A 208 -6.97 2.16 11.66
C MET A 208 -7.39 0.76 12.11
N ARG A 209 -8.58 0.35 11.68
CA ARG A 209 -9.10 -1.00 11.86
C ARG A 209 -9.46 -1.56 10.51
N ASP A 210 -9.11 -2.81 10.30
CA ASP A 210 -9.51 -3.54 9.11
C ASP A 210 -10.15 -4.86 9.53
N THR A 211 -11.27 -5.18 8.92
CA THR A 211 -11.90 -6.49 9.08
C THR A 211 -11.86 -7.20 7.75
N VAL A 212 -11.44 -8.46 7.75
CA VAL A 212 -11.37 -9.32 6.56
C VAL A 212 -12.30 -10.49 6.77
N TYR A 213 -13.23 -10.68 5.85
CA TYR A 213 -14.07 -11.86 5.75
C TYR A 213 -13.65 -12.66 4.54
N VAL A 214 -13.29 -13.93 4.72
CA VAL A 214 -13.02 -14.84 3.61
C VAL A 214 -13.96 -16.03 3.70
N LEU A 215 -14.73 -16.27 2.64
CA LEU A 215 -15.47 -17.50 2.44
C LEU A 215 -14.63 -18.43 1.56
N SER A 216 -14.15 -19.52 2.15
CA SER A 216 -13.39 -20.56 1.46
C SER A 216 -14.13 -21.89 1.44
N GLU A 217 -13.57 -22.86 0.73
CA GLU A 217 -13.88 -24.29 0.95
C GLU A 217 -13.65 -24.66 2.44
N PRO A 218 -14.30 -25.72 2.95
CA PRO A 218 -14.02 -26.25 4.28
C PRO A 218 -12.53 -26.53 4.46
N ALA A 219 -11.99 -26.14 5.61
CA ALA A 219 -10.57 -26.24 5.88
C ALA A 219 -10.30 -26.33 7.37
N ASP A 220 -9.11 -26.81 7.70
CA ASP A 220 -8.63 -26.91 9.07
C ASP A 220 -8.41 -25.51 9.69
N HIS A 221 -9.10 -25.23 10.80
CA HIS A 221 -9.08 -23.93 11.47
C HIS A 221 -7.67 -23.59 11.99
N GLU A 222 -6.95 -24.57 12.53
CA GLU A 222 -5.60 -24.36 13.08
C GLU A 222 -4.61 -24.03 11.97
N LYS A 223 -4.71 -24.67 10.80
CA LYS A 223 -3.89 -24.33 9.63
C LYS A 223 -4.15 -22.93 9.12
N ILE A 224 -5.42 -22.49 9.08
CA ILE A 224 -5.75 -21.11 8.69
C ILE A 224 -5.21 -20.12 9.73
N ALA A 225 -5.44 -20.37 11.03
CA ALA A 225 -4.95 -19.50 12.10
C ALA A 225 -3.42 -19.35 12.06
N ALA A 226 -2.68 -20.47 11.98
CA ALA A 226 -1.23 -20.46 11.87
C ALA A 226 -0.73 -19.72 10.61
N SER A 227 -1.44 -19.88 9.49
CA SER A 227 -1.15 -19.18 8.25
C SER A 227 -1.34 -17.66 8.39
N VAL A 228 -2.45 -17.23 8.99
CA VAL A 228 -2.77 -15.82 9.24
C VAL A 228 -1.76 -15.18 10.18
N GLU A 229 -1.40 -15.86 11.28
CA GLU A 229 -0.39 -15.37 12.22
C GLU A 229 0.99 -15.23 11.59
N ALA A 230 1.40 -16.22 10.78
CA ALA A 230 2.67 -16.15 10.05
C ALA A 230 2.69 -14.97 9.07
N MET A 231 1.57 -14.72 8.39
CA MET A 231 1.44 -13.58 7.49
C MET A 231 1.44 -12.24 8.25
N ALA A 232 0.77 -12.15 9.39
CA ALA A 232 0.80 -10.95 10.22
C ALA A 232 2.23 -10.64 10.70
N ARG A 233 3.00 -11.65 11.10
CA ARG A 233 4.44 -11.50 11.42
C ARG A 233 5.27 -11.03 10.23
N ALA A 234 4.96 -11.49 9.01
CA ALA A 234 5.64 -11.03 7.81
C ALA A 234 5.34 -9.54 7.53
N VAL A 235 4.09 -9.09 7.73
CA VAL A 235 3.73 -7.66 7.62
C VAL A 235 4.42 -6.82 8.70
N GLN A 236 4.52 -7.34 9.92
CA GLN A 236 5.20 -6.68 11.04
C GLN A 236 6.68 -6.37 10.78
N ALA A 237 7.33 -7.10 9.87
CA ALA A 237 8.72 -6.85 9.51
C ALA A 237 8.94 -5.47 8.86
N TYR A 238 7.91 -4.89 8.24
CA TYR A 238 7.96 -3.50 7.71
C TYR A 238 6.94 -2.56 8.36
N VAL A 239 5.93 -3.06 9.09
CA VAL A 239 4.99 -2.24 9.88
C VAL A 239 4.84 -2.80 11.29
N PRO A 240 5.71 -2.42 12.24
CA PRO A 240 5.72 -3.01 13.58
C PRO A 240 4.39 -2.92 14.34
N GLY A 241 3.57 -1.89 14.08
CA GLY A 241 2.27 -1.69 14.71
C GLY A 241 1.10 -2.47 14.10
N TYR A 242 1.33 -3.24 13.03
CA TYR A 242 0.31 -4.12 12.44
C TYR A 242 0.07 -5.35 13.32
N ARG A 243 -1.18 -5.60 13.73
CA ARG A 243 -1.49 -6.74 14.61
C ARG A 243 -2.91 -7.26 14.44
N LEU A 244 -3.10 -8.53 14.79
CA LEU A 244 -4.42 -9.09 15.06
C LEU A 244 -4.98 -8.43 16.33
N LYS A 245 -6.16 -7.84 16.23
CA LYS A 245 -6.89 -7.27 17.37
C LYS A 245 -7.66 -8.34 18.14
N GLN A 246 -8.03 -9.43 17.47
CA GLN A 246 -8.76 -10.56 18.03
C GLN A 246 -8.17 -11.86 17.49
N ALA A 247 -8.42 -12.98 18.17
CA ALA A 247 -8.21 -14.29 17.58
C ALA A 247 -9.04 -14.43 16.30
N VAL A 248 -8.54 -15.21 15.34
CA VAL A 248 -9.28 -15.51 14.11
C VAL A 248 -10.58 -16.21 14.47
N GLN A 249 -11.70 -15.75 13.91
CA GLN A 249 -13.03 -16.33 14.16
C GLN A 249 -13.47 -17.17 12.95
N PHE A 250 -14.20 -18.25 13.23
CA PHE A 250 -14.62 -19.21 12.23
C PHE A 250 -16.13 -19.48 12.35
N ASP A 251 -16.83 -19.42 11.22
CA ASP A 251 -18.24 -19.82 11.10
C ASP A 251 -18.35 -20.89 10.01
N GLU A 252 -18.80 -22.09 10.38
CA GLU A 252 -19.10 -23.16 9.42
C GLU A 252 -20.38 -22.85 8.64
N ILE A 253 -20.34 -23.01 7.33
CA ILE A 253 -21.46 -22.77 6.42
C ILE A 253 -21.83 -24.11 5.78
N PRO A 254 -22.81 -24.84 6.34
CA PRO A 254 -23.13 -26.18 5.87
C PRO A 254 -23.77 -26.14 4.48
N ALA A 255 -23.51 -27.19 3.68
CA ALA A 255 -24.13 -27.36 2.36
C ALA A 255 -25.67 -27.45 2.40
N SER A 256 -26.25 -27.78 3.55
CA SER A 256 -27.71 -27.76 3.77
C SER A 256 -28.30 -26.35 3.88
N ALA A 257 -27.48 -25.35 4.25
CA ALA A 257 -27.88 -23.95 4.39
C ALA A 257 -26.80 -23.01 3.82
N PRO A 258 -26.53 -23.08 2.50
CA PRO A 258 -25.48 -22.27 1.88
C PRO A 258 -25.87 -20.79 1.83
N LEU A 259 -24.87 -19.91 1.86
CA LEU A 259 -25.07 -18.48 1.65
C LEU A 259 -25.31 -18.17 0.18
N ASN A 260 -26.24 -17.28 -0.12
CA ASN A 260 -26.43 -16.76 -1.47
C ASN A 260 -25.64 -15.46 -1.64
N ILE A 261 -24.54 -15.51 -2.37
CA ILE A 261 -23.69 -14.34 -2.66
C ILE A 261 -24.02 -13.81 -4.06
N PRO A 262 -24.46 -12.54 -4.20
CA PRO A 262 -24.70 -11.93 -5.50
C PRO A 262 -23.48 -12.05 -6.42
N GLY A 263 -23.67 -12.53 -7.65
CA GLY A 263 -22.61 -12.72 -8.64
C GLY A 263 -21.85 -14.04 -8.53
N LEU A 264 -22.00 -14.79 -7.44
CA LEU A 264 -21.33 -16.09 -7.23
C LEU A 264 -22.30 -17.26 -7.02
N GLY A 265 -23.51 -16.98 -6.54
CA GLY A 265 -24.55 -17.97 -6.30
C GLY A 265 -24.50 -18.55 -4.88
N ARG A 266 -25.00 -19.79 -4.73
CA ARG A 266 -25.07 -20.46 -3.42
C ARG A 266 -23.74 -21.14 -3.09
N VAL A 267 -23.12 -20.73 -1.99
CA VAL A 267 -21.79 -21.20 -1.56
C VAL A 267 -21.86 -21.69 -0.11
N SER A 268 -21.26 -22.84 0.15
CA SER A 268 -21.00 -23.41 1.48
C SER A 268 -19.50 -23.48 1.73
N GLY A 269 -19.09 -23.72 2.97
CA GLY A 269 -17.70 -23.85 3.33
C GLY A 269 -17.40 -23.21 4.69
N LEU A 270 -16.27 -22.52 4.77
CA LEU A 270 -15.81 -21.90 6.00
C LEU A 270 -15.71 -20.38 5.83
N LYS A 271 -16.38 -19.63 6.71
CA LYS A 271 -16.14 -18.20 6.83
C LYS A 271 -15.08 -17.95 7.89
N THR A 272 -13.98 -17.34 7.47
CA THR A 272 -12.91 -16.85 8.34
C THR A 272 -13.08 -15.35 8.52
N SER A 273 -13.13 -14.87 9.77
CA SER A 273 -13.18 -13.44 10.10
C SER A 273 -11.90 -13.03 10.84
N ILE A 274 -11.19 -12.05 10.29
CA ILE A 274 -9.89 -11.57 10.80
C ILE A 274 -10.04 -10.09 11.13
N PHE A 275 -9.68 -9.72 12.36
CA PHE A 275 -9.82 -8.35 12.87
C PHE A 275 -8.44 -7.78 13.12
N LEU A 276 -8.09 -6.72 12.40
CA LEU A 276 -6.78 -6.08 12.44
C LEU A 276 -6.87 -4.71 13.09
N GLU A 277 -5.75 -4.29 13.68
CA GLU A 277 -5.49 -2.91 14.10
C GLU A 277 -4.10 -2.53 13.60
N VAL A 278 -3.98 -1.35 13.01
CA VAL A 278 -2.72 -0.85 12.47
C VAL A 278 -2.33 0.44 13.18
N GLU A 279 -1.24 0.37 13.92
CA GLU A 279 -0.62 1.50 14.59
C GLU A 279 0.56 2.04 13.76
N GLY A 280 0.55 3.33 13.46
CA GLY A 280 1.60 3.98 12.68
C GLY A 280 2.79 4.41 13.54
N ALA A 281 3.97 4.56 12.93
CA ALA A 281 5.22 4.94 13.61
C ALA A 281 5.32 6.43 14.01
N ALA A 282 4.24 7.19 13.81
CA ALA A 282 4.15 8.61 14.11
C ALA A 282 5.23 9.51 13.46
N HIS A 283 5.68 9.20 12.23
CA HIS A 283 6.71 9.99 11.55
C HIS A 283 6.22 11.36 11.06
N TYR A 284 4.96 11.44 10.63
CA TYR A 284 4.31 12.68 10.20
C TYR A 284 3.02 12.97 10.99
N LEU A 285 2.00 12.14 10.83
CA LEU A 285 0.79 12.17 11.67
C LEU A 285 0.97 11.32 12.93
N PRO A 286 0.15 11.49 14.00
CA PRO A 286 0.22 10.64 15.19
C PRO A 286 -0.08 9.17 14.91
N ALA A 287 0.17 8.30 15.89
CA ALA A 287 0.12 6.83 15.76
C ALA A 287 -1.23 6.26 15.28
N TYR A 288 -2.33 7.00 15.39
CA TYR A 288 -3.63 6.59 14.84
C TYR A 288 -3.65 6.46 13.31
N ALA A 289 -2.73 7.14 12.62
CA ALA A 289 -2.65 7.17 11.16
C ALA A 289 -1.92 5.96 10.57
N GLY A 290 -2.20 4.76 11.08
CA GLY A 290 -1.61 3.50 10.59
C GLY A 290 -1.90 3.22 9.11
N ASN A 291 -2.95 3.83 8.56
CA ASN A 291 -3.28 3.79 7.13
C ASN A 291 -2.25 4.46 6.24
N LEU A 292 -1.55 5.49 6.73
CA LEU A 292 -0.40 6.05 6.01
C LEU A 292 0.77 5.08 6.10
N ASP A 293 1.06 4.62 7.32
CA ASP A 293 2.23 3.78 7.61
C ASP A 293 2.24 2.48 6.81
N ILE A 294 1.11 1.77 6.75
CA ILE A 294 0.99 0.52 5.99
C ILE A 294 1.25 0.71 4.50
N MET A 295 0.83 1.84 3.94
CA MET A 295 1.05 2.18 2.53
C MET A 295 2.51 2.59 2.28
N THR A 296 3.03 3.53 3.05
CA THR A 296 4.38 4.10 2.82
C THR A 296 5.48 3.11 3.16
N SER A 297 5.30 2.28 4.19
CA SER A 297 6.23 1.20 4.53
C SER A 297 6.22 0.10 3.46
N ALA A 298 5.06 -0.24 2.89
CA ALA A 298 5.00 -1.17 1.76
C ALA A 298 5.70 -0.61 0.52
N ALA A 299 5.46 0.67 0.18
CA ALA A 299 6.11 1.33 -0.95
C ALA A 299 7.65 1.36 -0.79
N LEU A 300 8.13 1.71 0.41
CA LEU A 300 9.55 1.68 0.72
C LEU A 300 10.13 0.25 0.62
N ALA A 301 9.46 -0.75 1.18
CA ALA A 301 9.92 -2.14 1.11
C ALA A 301 10.03 -2.64 -0.34
N THR A 302 9.04 -2.29 -1.18
CA THR A 302 9.07 -2.60 -2.62
C THR A 302 10.27 -1.96 -3.30
N ALA A 303 10.46 -0.66 -3.14
CA ALA A 303 11.53 0.07 -3.79
C ALA A 303 12.93 -0.36 -3.30
N GLU A 304 13.10 -0.61 -1.99
CA GLU A 304 14.36 -1.12 -1.40
C GLU A 304 14.74 -2.47 -2.02
N ARG A 305 13.77 -3.37 -2.21
CA ARG A 305 14.02 -4.69 -2.79
C ARG A 305 14.38 -4.60 -4.28
N ILE A 306 13.73 -3.69 -5.03
CA ILE A 306 14.06 -3.41 -6.43
C ILE A 306 15.47 -2.81 -6.52
N ALA A 307 15.78 -1.79 -5.72
CA ALA A 307 17.09 -1.16 -5.67
C ALA A 307 18.20 -2.16 -5.31
N GLN A 308 17.97 -3.01 -4.31
CA GLN A 308 18.88 -4.09 -3.95
C GLN A 308 19.12 -5.06 -5.13
N SER A 309 18.08 -5.38 -5.90
CA SER A 309 18.19 -6.23 -7.09
C SER A 309 19.06 -5.58 -8.17
N MET A 310 18.80 -4.31 -8.47
CA MET A 310 19.57 -3.53 -9.46
C MET A 310 21.04 -3.41 -9.08
N GLN A 311 21.34 -3.19 -7.80
CA GLN A 311 22.71 -3.08 -7.30
C GLN A 311 23.47 -4.41 -7.34
N ARG A 312 22.79 -5.56 -7.22
CA ARG A 312 23.41 -6.88 -7.37
C ARG A 312 23.75 -7.22 -8.82
N VAL A 313 22.98 -6.71 -9.79
CA VAL A 313 23.25 -6.92 -11.22
C VAL A 313 24.45 -6.08 -11.68
N ASN A 314 24.68 -4.93 -11.04
CA ASN A 314 25.78 -4.01 -11.38
C ASN A 314 27.08 -4.26 -10.61
N ALA A 315 27.11 -5.24 -9.70
CA ALA A 315 28.28 -5.63 -8.90
C ALA A 315 28.95 -6.88 -9.47
#